data_AF-A0A941VBM6-F1
#
_entry.id   AF-A0A941VBM6-F1
#
_cell.length_a   1.000
_cell.length_b   1.000
_cell.length_c   1.000
_cell.angle_alpha   90.00
_cell.angle_beta   90.00
_cell.angle_gamma   90.00
#
_symmetry.space_group_name_H-M   'P 1'
#
loop_
_entity.id
_entity.type
_entity.pdbx_description
1 polymer ?
#
loop_
_entity_poly.entity_id
_entity_poly.type
_entity_poly.pdbx_seq_one_letter_code
_entity_poly.pdbx_strand_id
1 'polypeptide(L)'
;MIMHSARQSMIRMSALALVVHTHLACATVVVDAGTARDVPATVPARVVLPVSNTPAAATVAARSSRPLQSATGVAPGQAGYVHYFLLRMPDDSTEVQVGIELEDQRIAWSFPDLGVVISPFIAGGEVQAGGKTYDVWHLYAIRPFPDDAAMARLRKALPARIGPWVTAGIPYCLDDSPQNQCMSCLGFVLRVLFPGRGGDYPSLPRDFHYTTNPSQYTPNDLLLYLSGMPELPNRNARLQRLAQLNLPDDLRMDLEELVHTMNPGGASTAPRSVPLTSRQKRAGTVRNAPPQKLRPGL
;
A
#
# COMPACT_ATOMS: atom_id res chain seq x y z
N MET A 1 -22.64 -43.63 -15.04
CA MET A 1 -22.37 -42.74 -16.19
C MET A 1 -21.19 -41.85 -15.80
N ILE A 2 -20.01 -42.46 -15.66
CA ILE A 2 -18.83 -42.35 -16.53
C ILE A 2 -18.27 -40.92 -16.65
N MET A 3 -17.20 -40.71 -15.87
CA MET A 3 -16.00 -39.90 -16.05
C MET A 3 -15.86 -38.96 -17.27
N HIS A 4 -15.44 -37.72 -16.98
CA HIS A 4 -14.38 -36.97 -17.68
C HIS A 4 -13.68 -36.15 -16.58
N SER A 5 -12.47 -36.43 -16.08
CA SER A 5 -11.19 -36.86 -16.67
C SER A 5 -10.59 -35.87 -17.67
N ALA A 6 -9.36 -35.47 -17.31
CA ALA A 6 -8.28 -34.92 -18.12
C ALA A 6 -8.32 -33.42 -18.45
N ARG A 7 -7.41 -32.69 -17.78
CA ARG A 7 -6.42 -31.83 -18.46
C ARG A 7 -5.11 -31.82 -17.66
N GLN A 8 -4.35 -32.90 -17.83
CA GLN A 8 -2.89 -32.88 -17.78
C GLN A 8 -2.40 -33.00 -19.24
N SER A 9 -1.71 -31.99 -19.75
CA SER A 9 -0.77 -32.16 -20.86
C SER A 9 0.17 -30.97 -20.99
N MET A 10 1.43 -31.26 -20.68
CA MET A 10 2.62 -30.85 -21.43
C MET A 10 2.80 -29.36 -21.75
N ILE A 11 3.71 -28.72 -21.02
CA ILE A 11 4.75 -27.88 -21.64
C ILE A 11 6.09 -28.29 -21.03
N ARG A 12 6.82 -29.14 -21.75
CA ARG A 12 8.28 -29.23 -21.62
C ARG A 12 8.84 -28.07 -22.43
N MET A 13 9.39 -27.04 -21.78
CA MET A 13 10.34 -26.14 -22.41
C MET A 13 11.57 -26.01 -21.52
N SER A 14 12.68 -26.50 -22.06
CA SER A 14 14.03 -26.28 -21.55
C SER A 14 14.29 -24.79 -21.41
N ALA A 15 14.58 -24.34 -20.19
CA ALA A 15 15.11 -23.00 -19.94
C ALA A 15 16.62 -23.11 -19.69
N LEU A 16 17.35 -22.51 -20.62
CA LEU A 16 18.78 -22.24 -20.59
C LEU A 16 19.13 -21.44 -19.32
N ALA A 17 20.06 -21.95 -18.51
CA ALA A 17 20.64 -21.20 -17.41
C ALA A 17 21.51 -20.06 -17.97
N LEU A 18 21.02 -18.81 -17.88
CA LEU A 18 21.82 -17.63 -18.18
C LEU A 18 22.50 -17.16 -16.88
N VAL A 19 23.75 -17.61 -16.70
CA VAL A 19 24.66 -17.05 -15.70
C VAL A 19 25.18 -15.72 -16.24
N VAL A 20 24.65 -14.59 -15.76
CA VAL A 20 25.23 -13.28 -16.03
C VAL A 20 26.22 -12.94 -14.92
N HIS A 21 27.50 -13.20 -15.19
CA HIS A 21 28.61 -12.59 -14.47
C HIS A 21 28.87 -11.19 -15.05
N THR A 22 28.62 -10.15 -14.26
CA THR A 22 29.15 -8.80 -14.56
C THR A 22 29.99 -8.32 -13.41
N HIS A 23 31.32 -8.34 -13.62
CA HIS A 23 32.27 -7.47 -12.94
C HIS A 23 32.02 -6.03 -13.40
N LEU A 24 31.99 -5.07 -12.46
CA LEU A 24 32.56 -3.75 -12.74
C LEU A 24 33.01 -3.04 -11.46
N ALA A 25 34.22 -2.52 -11.56
CA ALA A 25 35.00 -1.87 -10.53
C ALA A 25 34.76 -0.35 -10.49
N CYS A 26 35.16 0.22 -9.35
CA CYS A 26 35.69 1.58 -9.13
C CYS A 26 34.85 2.81 -9.53
N ALA A 27 34.53 3.64 -8.53
CA ALA A 27 35.23 4.92 -8.37
C ALA A 27 34.87 5.58 -7.02
N THR A 28 35.89 5.75 -6.18
CA THR A 28 35.90 6.68 -5.05
C THR A 28 35.98 8.11 -5.59
N VAL A 29 35.07 8.97 -5.18
CA VAL A 29 35.21 10.42 -5.37
C VAL A 29 35.33 11.06 -3.99
N VAL A 30 36.52 11.58 -3.72
CA VAL A 30 36.83 12.54 -2.66
C VAL A 30 36.42 13.92 -3.17
N VAL A 31 35.61 14.67 -2.41
CA VAL A 31 35.54 16.13 -2.57
C VAL A 31 35.70 16.80 -1.22
N ASP A 32 36.67 17.69 -1.23
CA ASP A 32 37.26 18.47 -0.16
C ASP A 32 36.37 19.62 0.31
N ALA A 33 36.58 20.04 1.55
CA ALA A 33 35.91 21.14 2.21
C ALA A 33 36.51 22.49 1.75
N GLY A 34 35.65 23.43 1.34
CA GLY A 34 36.06 24.74 0.85
C GLY A 34 35.14 25.87 1.32
N THR A 35 35.53 26.47 2.44
CA THR A 35 35.38 27.86 2.91
C THR A 35 34.32 28.82 2.34
N ALA A 36 33.63 29.42 3.32
CA ALA A 36 32.83 30.64 3.36
C ALA A 36 33.27 31.81 2.45
N ARG A 37 32.27 32.49 1.88
CA ARG A 37 32.29 33.93 1.60
C ARG A 37 30.94 34.57 1.92
N ASP A 38 31.01 35.58 2.80
CA ASP A 38 29.97 36.54 3.12
C ASP A 38 29.61 37.41 1.91
N VAL A 39 28.31 37.59 1.68
CA VAL A 39 27.76 38.71 0.89
C VAL A 39 26.51 39.23 1.61
N PRO A 40 26.43 40.53 1.93
CA PRO A 40 25.25 41.11 2.58
C PRO A 40 24.17 41.41 1.54
N ALA A 41 22.99 40.84 1.71
CA ALA A 41 21.83 41.14 0.86
C ALA A 41 20.72 41.82 1.69
N THR A 42 20.58 43.11 1.39
CA THR A 42 19.52 44.06 1.72
C THR A 42 18.12 43.45 1.82
N VAL A 43 17.43 43.76 2.92
CA VAL A 43 16.03 43.43 3.20
C VAL A 43 15.08 44.30 2.35
N PRO A 44 14.18 43.73 1.53
CA PRO A 44 13.02 44.45 1.04
C PRO A 44 11.75 44.06 1.80
N ALA A 45 10.86 45.04 1.86
CA ALA A 45 9.65 45.11 2.67
C ALA A 45 8.67 43.94 2.49
N ARG A 46 8.08 43.55 3.63
CA ARG A 46 7.05 42.51 3.76
C ARG A 46 5.71 43.02 3.23
N VAL A 47 5.38 42.66 1.99
CA VAL A 47 4.02 42.78 1.45
C VAL A 47 3.16 41.69 2.09
N VAL A 48 2.28 42.08 3.02
CA VAL A 48 1.27 41.19 3.60
C VAL A 48 0.11 41.11 2.60
N LEU A 49 0.11 40.08 1.77
CA LEU A 49 -1.07 39.69 0.99
C LEU A 49 -2.05 38.94 1.93
N PRO A 50 -3.37 39.24 1.87
CA PRO A 50 -4.35 38.54 2.69
C PRO A 50 -4.44 37.08 2.24
N VAL A 51 -3.95 36.17 3.08
CA VAL A 51 -4.14 34.73 2.93
C VAL A 51 -5.62 34.45 3.20
N SER A 52 -6.39 34.29 2.12
CA SER A 52 -7.70 33.65 2.18
C SER A 52 -7.50 32.19 2.55
N ASN A 53 -7.52 31.90 3.86
CA ASN A 53 -7.59 30.55 4.39
C ASN A 53 -9.00 30.00 4.17
N THR A 54 -9.29 29.56 2.95
CA THR A 54 -10.34 28.56 2.72
C THR A 54 -9.63 27.22 2.61
N PRO A 55 -9.77 26.31 3.60
CA PRO A 55 -9.37 24.93 3.36
C PRO A 55 -10.31 24.40 2.28
N ALA A 56 -9.81 24.32 1.05
CA ALA A 56 -10.40 23.45 0.05
C ALA A 56 -10.21 22.02 0.56
N ALA A 57 -11.17 21.56 1.36
CA ALA A 57 -11.39 20.14 1.57
C ALA A 57 -11.80 19.58 0.21
N ALA A 58 -10.80 19.27 -0.62
CA ALA A 58 -11.01 18.44 -1.79
C ALA A 58 -11.61 17.14 -1.26
N THR A 59 -12.91 16.94 -1.51
CA THR A 59 -13.58 15.68 -1.28
C THR A 59 -12.81 14.64 -2.09
N VAL A 60 -12.00 13.85 -1.41
CA VAL A 60 -11.31 12.72 -2.03
C VAL A 60 -12.43 11.79 -2.50
N ALA A 61 -12.71 11.81 -3.81
CA ALA A 61 -13.76 10.97 -4.37
C ALA A 61 -13.48 9.51 -4.01
N ALA A 62 -14.47 8.86 -3.40
CA ALA A 62 -14.43 7.49 -2.89
C ALA A 62 -13.89 6.51 -3.94
N ARG A 63 -12.97 5.60 -3.58
CA ARG A 63 -12.38 4.61 -4.51
C ARG A 63 -13.46 3.74 -5.14
N SER A 64 -14.47 3.38 -4.36
CA SER A 64 -15.64 2.60 -4.79
C SER A 64 -16.39 3.23 -5.96
N SER A 65 -16.27 4.55 -6.18
CA SER A 65 -16.91 5.24 -7.30
C SER A 65 -16.08 5.26 -8.60
N ARG A 66 -14.80 4.87 -8.54
CA ARG A 66 -13.86 5.00 -9.68
C ARG A 66 -13.59 3.66 -10.36
N PRO A 67 -13.44 3.63 -11.70
CA PRO A 67 -13.08 2.41 -12.41
C PRO A 67 -11.82 1.76 -11.84
N LEU A 68 -11.83 0.44 -11.69
CA LEU A 68 -10.63 -0.34 -11.38
C LEU A 68 -9.91 -0.63 -12.69
N GLN A 69 -8.64 -0.25 -12.78
CA GLN A 69 -7.79 -0.61 -13.91
C GLN A 69 -6.94 -1.81 -13.52
N SER A 70 -7.05 -2.87 -14.33
CA SER A 70 -6.29 -4.10 -14.17
C SER A 70 -5.54 -4.47 -15.45
N ALA A 71 -4.48 -5.24 -15.33
CA ALA A 71 -3.74 -5.82 -16.45
C ALA A 71 -3.45 -7.31 -16.22
N THR A 72 -3.25 -8.07 -17.30
CA THR A 72 -2.91 -9.50 -17.26
C THR A 72 -1.41 -9.77 -17.38
N GLY A 73 -0.60 -8.71 -17.46
CA GLY A 73 0.87 -8.76 -17.56
C GLY A 73 1.44 -7.35 -17.43
N VAL A 74 2.68 -7.17 -17.88
CA VAL A 74 3.39 -5.87 -17.89
C VAL A 74 3.28 -5.18 -19.25
N ALA A 75 3.31 -3.84 -19.27
CA ALA A 75 3.30 -3.06 -20.49
C ALA A 75 3.82 -1.63 -20.28
N PRO A 76 4.32 -0.96 -21.34
CA PRO A 76 4.71 0.44 -21.25
C PRO A 76 3.60 1.32 -20.64
N GLY A 77 3.97 2.13 -19.65
CA GLY A 77 3.05 3.02 -18.94
C GLY A 77 2.38 2.41 -17.70
N GLN A 78 2.60 1.13 -17.40
CA GLN A 78 2.07 0.44 -16.22
C GLN A 78 3.00 0.49 -15.00
N ALA A 79 4.15 1.14 -15.09
CA ALA A 79 5.01 1.36 -13.92
C ALA A 79 4.22 1.89 -12.71
N GLY A 80 4.42 1.24 -11.57
CA GLY A 80 3.68 1.46 -10.33
C GLY A 80 2.45 0.57 -10.15
N TYR A 81 2.05 -0.24 -11.13
CA TYR A 81 1.00 -1.25 -10.96
C TYR A 81 1.47 -2.29 -9.94
N VAL A 82 0.52 -2.79 -9.13
CA VAL A 82 0.76 -3.85 -8.15
C VAL A 82 0.39 -5.17 -8.79
N HIS A 83 1.38 -6.05 -8.99
CA HIS A 83 1.20 -7.38 -9.55
C HIS A 83 0.99 -8.39 -8.44
N TYR A 84 0.02 -9.26 -8.64
CA TYR A 84 -0.32 -10.38 -7.77
C TYR A 84 0.19 -11.67 -8.41
N PHE A 85 0.84 -12.50 -7.60
CA PHE A 85 1.37 -13.79 -7.99
C PHE A 85 0.88 -14.84 -7.02
N LEU A 86 0.57 -16.03 -7.51
CA LEU A 86 0.46 -17.23 -6.69
C LEU A 86 1.81 -17.93 -6.68
N LEU A 87 2.35 -18.17 -5.50
CA LEU A 87 3.53 -19.01 -5.30
C LEU A 87 3.08 -20.35 -4.76
N ARG A 88 3.65 -21.44 -5.30
CA ARG A 88 3.70 -22.73 -4.63
C ARG A 88 5.10 -22.95 -4.08
N MET A 89 5.15 -23.14 -2.77
CA MET A 89 6.35 -23.36 -1.99
C MET A 89 6.87 -24.80 -2.17
N PRO A 90 8.11 -25.09 -1.78
CA PRO A 90 8.69 -26.44 -1.88
C PRO A 90 7.93 -27.53 -1.09
N ASP A 91 7.11 -27.14 -0.12
CA ASP A 91 6.28 -28.03 0.70
C ASP A 91 4.83 -28.11 0.19
N ASP A 92 4.58 -27.70 -1.06
CA ASP A 92 3.28 -27.61 -1.73
C ASP A 92 2.28 -26.62 -1.11
N SER A 93 2.67 -25.87 -0.07
CA SER A 93 1.85 -24.77 0.44
C SER A 93 1.82 -23.62 -0.58
N THR A 94 0.75 -22.82 -0.55
CA THR A 94 0.59 -21.69 -1.46
C THR A 94 0.56 -20.36 -0.74
N GLU A 95 1.14 -19.34 -1.35
CA GLU A 95 1.14 -17.97 -0.86
C GLU A 95 0.81 -17.00 -2.00
N VAL A 96 -0.06 -16.02 -1.73
CA VAL A 96 -0.21 -14.88 -2.64
C VAL A 96 0.91 -13.90 -2.35
N GLN A 97 1.64 -13.50 -3.38
CA GLN A 97 2.73 -12.55 -3.31
C GLN A 97 2.41 -11.32 -4.14
N VAL A 98 2.99 -10.18 -3.75
CA VAL A 98 2.78 -8.92 -4.46
C VAL A 98 4.10 -8.24 -4.81
N GLY A 99 4.13 -7.62 -5.99
CA GLY A 99 5.24 -6.82 -6.47
C GLY A 99 4.78 -5.54 -7.15
N ILE A 100 5.71 -4.63 -7.42
CA ILE A 100 5.44 -3.37 -8.13
C ILE A 100 6.23 -3.33 -9.43
N GLU A 101 5.53 -3.00 -10.51
CA GLU A 101 6.14 -2.82 -11.84
C GLU A 101 7.02 -1.56 -11.91
N LEU A 102 8.18 -1.69 -12.52
CA LEU A 102 9.11 -0.60 -12.84
C LEU A 102 8.94 -0.13 -14.29
N GLU A 103 9.56 1.01 -14.65
CA GLU A 103 9.47 1.55 -16.02
C GLU A 103 10.04 0.63 -17.10
N ASP A 104 10.98 -0.23 -16.72
CA ASP A 104 11.57 -1.26 -17.59
C ASP A 104 10.82 -2.60 -17.53
N GLN A 105 9.58 -2.61 -17.01
CA GLN A 105 8.68 -3.77 -16.91
C GLN A 105 9.21 -4.90 -16.01
N ARG A 106 10.26 -4.64 -15.22
CA ARG A 106 10.68 -5.54 -14.15
C ARG A 106 9.80 -5.37 -12.92
N ILE A 107 9.82 -6.38 -12.06
CA ILE A 107 9.06 -6.41 -10.81
C ILE A 107 10.01 -6.19 -9.65
N ALA A 108 9.73 -5.18 -8.84
CA ALA A 108 10.32 -5.03 -7.51
C ALA A 108 9.41 -5.71 -6.49
N TRP A 109 9.95 -6.57 -5.65
CA TRP A 109 9.21 -7.37 -4.67
C TRP A 109 10.15 -7.93 -3.61
N SER A 110 9.57 -8.40 -2.49
CA SER A 110 10.30 -9.22 -1.51
C SER A 110 9.94 -10.68 -1.74
N PHE A 111 10.93 -11.53 -2.03
CA PHE A 111 10.71 -12.91 -2.44
C PHE A 111 11.38 -13.91 -1.47
N PRO A 112 10.75 -15.06 -1.15
CA PRO A 112 11.34 -16.08 -0.28
C PRO A 112 12.77 -16.46 -0.68
N ASP A 113 13.68 -16.51 0.29
CA ASP A 113 15.10 -16.83 0.11
C ASP A 113 15.91 -15.87 -0.81
N LEU A 114 15.31 -14.80 -1.35
CA LEU A 114 16.01 -13.73 -2.08
C LEU A 114 15.96 -12.39 -1.35
N GLY A 115 14.90 -12.13 -0.57
CA GLY A 115 14.65 -10.82 0.03
C GLY A 115 14.12 -9.81 -0.98
N VAL A 116 14.35 -8.52 -0.71
CA VAL A 116 13.90 -7.43 -1.58
C VAL A 116 14.79 -7.33 -2.82
N VAL A 117 14.23 -7.66 -3.98
CA VAL A 117 14.94 -7.74 -5.26
C VAL A 117 14.15 -7.09 -6.39
N ILE A 118 14.85 -6.83 -7.50
CA ILE A 118 14.23 -6.47 -8.79
C ILE A 118 14.51 -7.62 -9.76
N SER A 119 13.47 -8.25 -10.27
CA SER A 119 13.57 -9.37 -11.21
C SER A 119 12.84 -9.08 -12.53
N PRO A 120 13.16 -9.79 -13.62
CA PRO A 120 12.28 -9.83 -14.78
C PRO A 120 10.85 -10.22 -14.40
N PHE A 121 9.87 -9.80 -15.21
CA PHE A 121 8.49 -10.26 -15.07
C PHE A 121 8.39 -11.76 -15.36
N ILE A 122 7.60 -12.47 -14.55
CA ILE A 122 7.39 -13.91 -14.64
C ILE A 122 5.89 -14.15 -14.77
N ALA A 123 5.43 -14.46 -15.97
CA ALA A 123 4.01 -14.81 -16.19
C ALA A 123 3.66 -16.15 -15.55
N GLY A 124 4.57 -17.12 -15.65
CA GLY A 124 4.45 -18.41 -15.01
C GLY A 124 5.72 -19.24 -15.19
N GLY A 125 6.07 -20.06 -14.20
CA GLY A 125 7.24 -20.95 -14.28
C GLY A 125 7.90 -21.19 -12.93
N GLU A 126 9.12 -21.70 -12.96
CA GLU A 126 9.91 -22.02 -11.76
C GLU A 126 10.94 -20.91 -11.47
N VAL A 127 11.08 -20.56 -10.19
CA VAL A 127 12.12 -19.68 -9.67
C VAL A 127 13.00 -20.47 -8.71
N GLN A 128 14.32 -20.43 -8.94
CA GLN A 128 15.31 -21.01 -8.04
C GLN A 128 15.82 -19.94 -7.07
N ALA A 129 15.62 -20.15 -5.77
CA ALA A 129 16.03 -19.23 -4.71
C ALA A 129 16.47 -20.02 -3.47
N GLY A 130 17.59 -19.66 -2.85
CA GLY A 130 18.09 -20.35 -1.65
C GLY A 130 18.32 -21.86 -1.80
N GLY A 131 18.56 -22.35 -3.03
CA GLY A 131 18.67 -23.78 -3.32
C GLY A 131 17.32 -24.52 -3.35
N LYS A 132 16.20 -23.79 -3.37
CA LYS A 132 14.84 -24.32 -3.45
C LYS A 132 14.15 -23.86 -4.73
N THR A 133 13.14 -24.62 -5.15
CA THR A 133 12.32 -24.33 -6.33
C THR A 133 10.95 -23.85 -5.89
N TYR A 134 10.51 -22.74 -6.48
CA TYR A 134 9.20 -22.15 -6.27
C TYR A 134 8.48 -22.11 -7.60
N ASP A 135 7.24 -22.60 -7.66
CA ASP A 135 6.41 -22.33 -8.83
C ASP A 135 5.71 -20.99 -8.65
N VAL A 136 5.69 -20.20 -9.70
CA VAL A 136 5.12 -18.85 -9.72
C VAL A 136 4.10 -18.79 -10.85
N TRP A 137 2.95 -18.18 -10.58
CA TRP A 137 1.96 -17.82 -11.59
C TRP A 137 1.50 -16.39 -11.37
N HIS A 138 1.59 -15.56 -12.40
CA HIS A 138 0.99 -14.24 -12.37
C HIS A 138 -0.53 -14.35 -12.45
N LEU A 139 -1.22 -13.63 -11.57
CA LEU A 139 -2.68 -13.60 -11.53
C LEU A 139 -3.18 -12.37 -12.32
N TYR A 140 -2.82 -11.18 -11.84
CA TYR A 140 -3.23 -9.90 -12.41
C TYR A 140 -2.41 -8.76 -11.81
N ALA A 141 -2.48 -7.60 -12.44
CA ALA A 141 -1.94 -6.35 -11.93
C ALA A 141 -3.07 -5.34 -11.68
N ILE A 142 -2.96 -4.54 -10.63
CA ILE A 142 -3.92 -3.51 -10.27
C ILE A 142 -3.22 -2.15 -10.23
N ARG A 143 -3.85 -1.14 -10.84
CA ARG A 143 -3.42 0.25 -10.71
C ARG A 143 -3.76 0.78 -9.30
N PRO A 144 -2.76 1.14 -8.46
CA PRO A 144 -3.04 1.45 -7.05
C PRO A 144 -3.69 2.83 -6.81
N PHE A 145 -3.43 3.80 -7.71
CA PHE A 145 -4.01 5.13 -7.64
C PHE A 145 -4.87 5.41 -8.88
N PRO A 146 -6.17 5.72 -8.71
CA PRO A 146 -7.06 5.92 -9.84
C PRO A 146 -6.83 7.25 -10.58
N ASP A 147 -6.09 8.21 -10.02
CA ASP A 147 -5.76 9.47 -10.70
C ASP A 147 -4.40 9.40 -11.42
N ASP A 148 -4.33 9.96 -12.64
CA ASP A 148 -3.12 9.95 -13.46
C ASP A 148 -1.99 10.77 -12.83
N ALA A 149 -2.33 11.85 -12.13
CA ALA A 149 -1.35 12.68 -11.45
C ALA A 149 -0.65 11.92 -10.31
N ALA A 150 -1.37 11.13 -9.51
CA ALA A 150 -0.77 10.29 -8.48
C ALA A 150 0.04 9.16 -9.08
N MET A 151 -0.42 8.52 -10.15
CA MET A 151 0.39 7.52 -10.84
C MET A 151 1.68 8.13 -11.39
N ALA A 152 1.63 9.32 -11.99
CA ALA A 152 2.83 10.02 -12.45
C ALA A 152 3.80 10.35 -11.31
N ARG A 153 3.27 10.80 -10.15
CA ARG A 153 4.07 11.02 -8.94
C ARG A 153 4.67 9.72 -8.41
N LEU A 154 3.91 8.63 -8.39
CA LEU A 154 4.38 7.32 -7.97
C LEU A 154 5.54 6.87 -8.85
N ARG A 155 5.34 6.82 -10.18
CA ARG A 155 6.38 6.41 -11.16
C ARG A 155 7.69 7.15 -10.96
N LYS A 156 7.63 8.48 -10.90
CA LYS A 156 8.80 9.33 -10.66
C LYS A 156 9.52 9.02 -9.34
N ALA A 157 8.77 8.60 -8.32
CA ALA A 157 9.31 8.29 -7.00
C ALA A 157 9.78 6.84 -6.82
N LEU A 158 9.41 5.91 -7.71
CA LEU A 158 9.70 4.48 -7.55
C LEU A 158 11.20 4.19 -7.31
N PRO A 159 12.15 4.72 -8.10
CA PRO A 159 13.57 4.41 -7.90
C PRO A 159 14.06 4.78 -6.50
N ALA A 160 13.66 5.96 -5.99
CA ALA A 160 14.06 6.43 -4.67
C ALA A 160 13.37 5.66 -3.53
N ARG A 161 12.16 5.12 -3.76
CA ARG A 161 11.41 4.33 -2.77
C ARG A 161 11.87 2.88 -2.69
N ILE A 162 12.42 2.34 -3.78
CA ILE A 162 12.79 0.92 -3.91
C ILE A 162 14.29 0.71 -3.66
N GLY A 163 15.13 1.60 -4.22
CA GLY A 163 16.58 1.48 -4.21
C GLY A 163 17.20 1.17 -2.85
N PRO A 164 16.83 1.87 -1.76
CA PRO A 164 17.40 1.62 -0.44
C PRO A 164 17.22 0.18 0.05
N TRP A 165 16.04 -0.41 -0.18
CA TRP A 165 15.72 -1.77 0.30
C TRP A 165 16.48 -2.84 -0.49
N VAL A 166 16.54 -2.68 -1.81
CA VAL A 166 17.30 -3.58 -2.70
C VAL A 166 18.79 -3.51 -2.37
N THR A 167 19.32 -2.30 -2.15
CA THR A 167 20.74 -2.08 -1.84
C THR A 167 21.11 -2.66 -0.48
N ALA A 168 20.21 -2.57 0.50
CA ALA A 168 20.41 -3.11 1.83
C ALA A 168 20.31 -4.65 1.88
N GLY A 169 19.81 -5.31 0.82
CA GLY A 169 19.67 -6.77 0.78
C GLY A 169 18.73 -7.29 1.87
N ILE A 170 17.63 -6.57 2.13
CA ILE A 170 16.70 -6.92 3.21
C ILE A 170 16.12 -8.32 2.96
N PRO A 171 16.29 -9.29 3.89
CA PRO A 171 15.79 -10.64 3.72
C PRO A 171 14.26 -10.68 3.77
N TYR A 172 13.69 -11.73 3.20
CA TYR A 172 12.25 -11.97 3.22
C TYR A 172 11.80 -12.57 4.56
N CYS A 173 10.58 -12.24 4.98
CA CYS A 173 9.85 -12.96 6.01
C CYS A 173 8.34 -12.81 5.83
N LEU A 174 7.57 -13.74 6.40
CA LEU A 174 6.11 -13.67 6.40
C LEU A 174 5.61 -12.54 7.32
N ASP A 175 6.18 -12.46 8.52
CA ASP A 175 5.78 -11.48 9.55
C ASP A 175 6.78 -10.32 9.63
N ASP A 176 6.48 -9.21 8.95
CA ASP A 176 7.30 -8.00 8.95
C ASP A 176 7.00 -7.10 10.16
N SER A 177 7.36 -7.59 11.35
CA SER A 177 7.24 -6.82 12.60
C SER A 177 8.34 -5.74 12.73
N PRO A 178 8.08 -4.64 13.47
CA PRO A 178 9.07 -3.63 13.87
C PRO A 178 10.45 -4.13 14.30
N GLN A 179 10.49 -5.28 14.95
CA GLN A 179 11.70 -5.83 15.56
C GLN A 179 12.49 -6.69 14.57
N ASN A 180 11.86 -7.06 13.45
CA ASN A 180 12.46 -7.95 12.47
C ASN A 180 13.22 -7.15 11.41
N GLN A 181 14.46 -7.55 11.14
CA GLN A 181 15.29 -6.97 10.08
C GLN A 181 14.98 -7.60 8.70
N CYS A 182 13.70 -7.86 8.43
CA CYS A 182 13.22 -8.54 7.24
C CYS A 182 11.92 -7.90 6.74
N MET A 183 11.50 -8.24 5.52
CA MET A 183 10.33 -7.62 4.90
C MET A 183 9.50 -8.62 4.11
N SER A 184 8.19 -8.65 4.38
CA SER A 184 7.21 -9.39 3.58
C SER A 184 6.97 -8.69 2.24
N CYS A 185 6.45 -9.41 1.25
CA CYS A 185 6.11 -8.81 -0.05
C CYS A 185 5.07 -7.69 0.09
N LEU A 186 4.05 -7.92 0.91
CA LEU A 186 3.05 -6.92 1.24
C LEU A 186 3.68 -5.73 1.96
N GLY A 187 4.49 -5.99 2.99
CA GLY A 187 5.20 -4.97 3.76
C GLY A 187 6.05 -4.06 2.88
N PHE A 188 6.73 -4.63 1.89
CA PHE A 188 7.48 -3.91 0.88
C PHE A 188 6.57 -3.03 0.00
N VAL A 189 5.56 -3.63 -0.62
CA VAL A 189 4.62 -2.93 -1.50
C VAL A 189 3.92 -1.78 -0.76
N LEU A 190 3.47 -1.99 0.47
CA LEU A 190 2.82 -0.95 1.28
C LEU A 190 3.77 0.22 1.57
N ARG A 191 5.06 -0.03 1.88
CA ARG A 191 6.06 1.03 2.11
C ARG A 191 6.37 1.80 0.83
N VAL A 192 6.36 1.13 -0.33
CA VAL A 192 6.52 1.80 -1.62
C VAL A 192 5.30 2.64 -1.98
N LEU A 193 4.07 2.16 -1.75
CA LEU A 193 2.85 2.90 -2.08
C LEU A 193 2.60 4.07 -1.11
N PHE A 194 2.79 3.82 0.19
CA PHE A 194 2.45 4.71 1.29
C PHE A 194 3.67 4.97 2.18
N PRO A 195 4.70 5.68 1.69
CA PRO A 195 5.93 5.88 2.46
C PRO A 195 5.64 6.65 3.75
N GLY A 196 6.09 6.12 4.89
CA GLY A 196 6.03 6.81 6.18
C GLY A 196 7.22 7.76 6.40
N ARG A 197 7.17 8.50 7.51
CA ARG A 197 8.17 9.53 7.85
C ARG A 197 9.59 9.00 8.13
N GLY A 198 9.75 7.70 8.39
CA GLY A 198 11.02 7.08 8.73
C GLY A 198 11.42 5.90 7.86
N GLY A 199 10.73 5.62 6.74
CA GLY A 199 10.99 4.45 5.89
C GLY A 199 10.55 3.10 6.50
N ASP A 200 10.69 2.93 7.81
CA ASP A 200 10.47 1.66 8.51
C ASP A 200 9.01 1.22 8.58
N TYR A 201 8.05 2.14 8.43
CA TYR A 201 6.61 1.84 8.44
C TYR A 201 5.87 2.52 7.30
N PRO A 202 4.89 1.84 6.68
CA PRO A 202 3.98 2.49 5.77
C PRO A 202 3.06 3.46 6.53
N SER A 203 2.87 4.67 6.01
CA SER A 203 1.84 5.60 6.48
C SER A 203 0.51 5.25 5.81
N LEU A 204 -0.09 4.15 6.25
CA LEU A 204 -1.29 3.62 5.65
C LEU A 204 -2.45 4.63 5.67
N PRO A 205 -3.27 4.66 4.61
CA PRO A 205 -4.51 5.44 4.61
C PRO A 205 -5.41 5.08 5.79
N ARG A 206 -6.16 6.07 6.31
CA ARG A 206 -7.01 5.88 7.50
C ARG A 206 -8.10 4.83 7.31
N ASP A 207 -8.49 4.59 6.07
CA ASP A 207 -9.51 3.64 5.61
C ASP A 207 -8.92 2.27 5.23
N PHE A 208 -7.60 2.06 5.40
CA PHE A 208 -6.96 0.77 5.24
C PHE A 208 -7.09 -0.05 6.53
N HIS A 209 -7.84 -1.15 6.47
CA HIS A 209 -8.19 -1.96 7.64
C HIS A 209 -8.06 -3.46 7.34
N TYR A 210 -7.91 -4.25 8.38
CA TYR A 210 -8.05 -5.70 8.32
C TYR A 210 -9.47 -6.07 7.87
N THR A 211 -9.58 -6.79 6.76
CA THR A 211 -10.87 -7.19 6.20
C THR A 211 -11.09 -8.70 6.22
N THR A 212 -10.01 -9.47 6.10
CA THR A 212 -10.05 -10.94 6.01
C THR A 212 -9.43 -11.63 7.23
N ASN A 213 -8.36 -11.07 7.81
CA ASN A 213 -7.69 -11.59 8.99
C ASN A 213 -7.52 -10.48 10.05
N PRO A 214 -8.04 -10.65 11.28
CA PRO A 214 -7.99 -9.60 12.30
C PRO A 214 -6.60 -9.33 12.90
N SER A 215 -5.62 -10.22 12.71
CA SER A 215 -4.31 -10.10 13.37
C SER A 215 -3.21 -9.51 12.50
N GLN A 216 -3.34 -9.57 11.16
CA GLN A 216 -2.29 -9.12 10.24
C GLN A 216 -2.86 -8.75 8.87
N TYR A 217 -2.17 -7.86 8.18
CA TYR A 217 -2.51 -7.49 6.81
C TYR A 217 -2.07 -8.59 5.86
N THR A 218 -2.89 -8.82 4.84
CA THR A 218 -2.65 -9.78 3.77
C THR A 218 -2.70 -9.07 2.42
N PRO A 219 -2.12 -9.67 1.37
CA PRO A 219 -2.32 -9.21 -0.01
C PRO A 219 -3.79 -9.02 -0.39
N ASN A 220 -4.69 -9.82 0.18
CA ASN A 220 -6.13 -9.73 -0.02
C ASN A 220 -6.71 -8.43 0.56
N ASP A 221 -6.22 -7.96 1.71
CA ASP A 221 -6.64 -6.68 2.26
C ASP A 221 -6.23 -5.51 1.35
N LEU A 222 -5.02 -5.59 0.75
CA LEU A 222 -4.61 -4.62 -0.28
C LEU A 222 -5.53 -4.70 -1.51
N LEU A 223 -5.88 -5.90 -1.98
CA LEU A 223 -6.75 -6.07 -3.14
C LEU A 223 -8.15 -5.48 -2.91
N LEU A 224 -8.73 -5.77 -1.75
CA LEU A 224 -10.02 -5.21 -1.33
C LEU A 224 -9.93 -3.68 -1.20
N TYR A 225 -8.86 -3.17 -0.62
CA TYR A 225 -8.63 -1.73 -0.52
C TYR A 225 -8.54 -1.04 -1.89
N LEU A 226 -7.74 -1.58 -2.80
CA LEU A 226 -7.54 -1.01 -4.14
C LEU A 226 -8.81 -1.06 -4.99
N SER A 227 -9.66 -2.07 -4.80
CA SER A 227 -10.96 -2.19 -5.45
C SER A 227 -12.07 -1.35 -4.78
N GLY A 228 -11.80 -0.71 -3.64
CA GLY A 228 -12.75 0.15 -2.92
C GLY A 228 -13.86 -0.62 -2.20
N MET A 229 -13.73 -1.94 -2.02
CA MET A 229 -14.74 -2.77 -1.36
C MET A 229 -15.00 -2.41 0.11
N PRO A 230 -14.00 -1.98 0.91
CA PRO A 230 -14.22 -1.57 2.30
C PRO A 230 -15.13 -0.35 2.45
N GLU A 231 -15.22 0.51 1.45
CA GLU A 231 -16.08 1.71 1.48
C GLU A 231 -17.56 1.38 1.33
N LEU A 232 -17.88 0.17 0.84
CA LEU A 232 -19.25 -0.24 0.55
C LEU A 232 -19.92 -0.87 1.79
N PRO A 233 -21.18 -0.50 2.06
CA PRO A 233 -21.82 -0.74 3.35
C PRO A 233 -22.13 -2.21 3.63
N ASN A 234 -22.32 -3.03 2.58
CA ASN A 234 -22.70 -4.42 2.74
C ASN A 234 -22.28 -5.27 1.52
N ARG A 235 -22.41 -6.59 1.67
CA ARG A 235 -22.08 -7.58 0.63
C ARG A 235 -22.80 -7.32 -0.69
N ASN A 236 -24.09 -7.01 -0.66
CA ASN A 236 -24.86 -6.78 -1.90
C ASN A 236 -24.34 -5.58 -2.69
N ALA A 237 -24.01 -4.47 -1.99
CA ALA A 237 -23.42 -3.30 -2.63
C ALA A 237 -22.05 -3.62 -3.25
N ARG A 238 -21.23 -4.46 -2.58
CA ARG A 238 -19.93 -4.93 -3.10
C ARG A 238 -20.10 -5.81 -4.35
N LEU A 239 -21.00 -6.78 -4.33
CA LEU A 239 -21.27 -7.63 -5.49
C LEU A 239 -21.85 -6.83 -6.67
N GLN A 240 -22.74 -5.88 -6.40
CA GLN A 240 -23.24 -4.97 -7.42
C GLN A 240 -22.11 -4.12 -8.02
N ARG A 241 -21.15 -3.68 -7.19
CA ARG A 241 -19.97 -2.97 -7.68
C ARG A 241 -19.12 -3.86 -8.58
N LEU A 242 -18.83 -5.10 -8.19
CA LEU A 242 -18.07 -6.04 -9.01
C LEU A 242 -18.72 -6.29 -10.38
N ALA A 243 -20.05 -6.40 -10.41
CA ALA A 243 -20.80 -6.54 -11.67
C ALA A 243 -20.63 -5.34 -12.62
N GLN A 244 -20.34 -4.14 -12.09
CA GLN A 244 -20.14 -2.92 -12.88
C GLN A 244 -18.68 -2.72 -13.34
N LEU A 245 -17.73 -3.47 -12.78
CA LEU A 245 -16.34 -3.37 -13.13
C LEU A 245 -16.03 -4.23 -14.36
N ASN A 246 -15.21 -3.69 -15.26
CA ASN A 246 -14.64 -4.44 -16.38
C ASN A 246 -13.37 -5.15 -15.90
N LEU A 247 -13.55 -6.33 -15.29
CA LEU A 247 -12.48 -7.14 -14.71
C LEU A 247 -12.25 -8.41 -15.52
N PRO A 248 -10.99 -8.89 -15.64
CA PRO A 248 -10.70 -10.26 -16.01
C PRO A 248 -11.45 -11.25 -15.10
N ASP A 249 -11.84 -12.39 -15.66
CA ASP A 249 -12.66 -13.38 -14.95
C ASP A 249 -11.99 -13.86 -13.66
N ASP A 250 -10.69 -14.15 -13.69
CA ASP A 250 -9.94 -14.60 -12.50
C ASP A 250 -9.96 -13.56 -11.36
N LEU A 251 -9.73 -12.29 -11.69
CA LEU A 251 -9.81 -11.20 -10.71
C LEU A 251 -11.24 -11.01 -10.17
N ARG A 252 -12.26 -11.20 -11.02
CA ARG A 252 -13.66 -11.13 -10.59
C ARG A 252 -13.96 -12.24 -9.59
N MET A 253 -13.57 -13.48 -9.89
CA MET A 253 -13.77 -14.64 -9.01
C MET A 253 -13.10 -14.43 -7.65
N ASP A 254 -11.83 -14.02 -7.63
CA ASP A 254 -11.09 -13.74 -6.39
C ASP A 254 -11.80 -12.66 -5.55
N LEU A 255 -12.20 -11.55 -6.16
CA LEU A 255 -12.88 -10.47 -5.45
C LEU A 255 -14.26 -10.90 -4.94
N GLU A 256 -15.02 -11.71 -5.68
CA GLU A 256 -16.31 -12.23 -5.23
C GLU A 256 -16.15 -13.14 -4.01
N GLU A 257 -15.16 -14.03 -4.03
CA GLU A 257 -14.80 -14.90 -2.90
C GLU A 257 -14.39 -14.06 -1.67
N LEU A 258 -13.51 -13.08 -1.86
CA LEU A 258 -13.11 -12.18 -0.77
C LEU A 258 -14.29 -11.39 -0.21
N VAL A 259 -15.18 -10.88 -1.07
CA VAL A 259 -16.40 -10.18 -0.62
C VAL A 259 -17.32 -11.08 0.18
N HIS A 260 -17.35 -12.39 -0.10
CA HIS A 260 -18.12 -13.36 0.68
C HIS A 260 -17.53 -13.65 2.06
N THR A 261 -16.20 -13.55 2.19
CA THR A 261 -15.48 -13.80 3.46
C THR A 261 -15.27 -12.53 4.29
N MET A 262 -15.44 -11.34 3.70
CA MET A 262 -15.34 -10.07 4.42
C MET A 262 -16.29 -10.00 5.62
N ASN A 263 -15.74 -9.63 6.78
CA ASN A 263 -16.52 -9.44 7.98
C ASN A 263 -17.62 -8.37 7.77
N PRO A 264 -18.89 -8.65 8.12
CA PRO A 264 -19.99 -7.69 7.97
C PRO A 264 -19.84 -6.44 8.87
N GLY A 265 -18.98 -6.49 9.89
CA GLY A 265 -18.74 -5.41 10.84
C GLY A 265 -17.61 -4.42 10.50
N GLY A 266 -16.92 -4.57 9.35
CA GLY A 266 -15.81 -3.68 8.97
C GLY A 266 -16.23 -2.33 8.38
N ALA A 267 -17.53 -2.12 8.13
CA ALA A 267 -18.05 -0.88 7.57
C ALA A 267 -18.30 0.15 8.68
N SER A 268 -17.45 1.20 8.68
CA SER A 268 -17.76 2.56 9.13
C SER A 268 -18.43 2.69 10.51
N THR A 269 -17.61 2.87 11.56
CA THR A 269 -18.07 3.68 12.69
C THR A 269 -18.45 5.05 12.15
N ALA A 270 -19.76 5.32 12.14
CA ALA A 270 -20.37 6.62 11.86
C ALA A 270 -19.57 7.77 12.51
N PRO A 271 -19.58 9.00 11.93
CA PRO A 271 -18.91 10.13 12.53
C PRO A 271 -19.39 10.28 13.97
N ARG A 272 -18.47 10.05 14.90
CA ARG A 272 -18.67 10.22 16.34
C ARG A 272 -19.15 11.66 16.53
N SER A 273 -20.45 11.83 16.75
CA SER A 273 -21.02 13.11 17.12
C SER A 273 -20.31 13.58 18.37
N VAL A 274 -19.43 14.56 18.20
CA VAL A 274 -18.77 15.25 19.30
C VAL A 274 -19.88 15.82 20.17
N PRO A 275 -19.95 15.50 21.48
CA PRO A 275 -20.84 16.23 22.36
C PRO A 275 -20.34 17.68 22.37
N LEU A 276 -21.11 18.57 21.77
CA LEU A 276 -21.00 20.01 21.99
C LEU A 276 -21.28 20.24 23.47
N THR A 277 -20.25 20.24 24.31
CA THR A 277 -20.32 20.92 25.61
C THR A 277 -20.43 22.40 25.31
N SER A 278 -21.67 22.87 25.32
CA SER A 278 -22.11 24.25 25.25
C SER A 278 -21.37 25.11 26.27
N ARG A 279 -20.40 25.89 25.78
CA ARG A 279 -19.85 27.05 26.46
C ARG A 279 -20.64 28.28 25.99
N GLN A 280 -21.74 28.59 26.66
CA GLN A 280 -22.44 29.88 26.59
C GLN A 280 -22.60 30.38 28.04
N LYS A 281 -21.70 31.26 28.51
CA LYS A 281 -21.70 32.73 28.42
C LYS A 281 -22.59 33.37 29.51
N ARG A 282 -21.89 34.00 30.47
CA ARG A 282 -22.34 34.94 31.51
C ARG A 282 -23.41 35.94 31.02
N ALA A 283 -24.34 36.34 31.90
CA ALA A 283 -24.31 37.63 32.60
C ALA A 283 -25.62 38.00 33.36
N GLY A 284 -25.44 38.50 34.59
CA GLY A 284 -26.33 39.45 35.30
C GLY A 284 -27.51 38.85 36.09
N THR A 285 -27.99 39.38 37.22
CA THR A 285 -27.62 40.43 38.20
C THR A 285 -28.69 40.27 39.31
N VAL A 286 -28.44 40.22 40.63
CA VAL A 286 -28.56 41.33 41.62
C VAL A 286 -29.27 40.84 42.91
N ARG A 287 -28.65 41.16 44.05
CA ARG A 287 -29.16 41.45 45.42
C ARG A 287 -30.10 40.48 46.15
N ASN A 288 -29.64 39.98 47.30
CA ASN A 288 -29.97 40.58 48.61
C ASN A 288 -29.16 39.90 49.74
N ALA A 289 -28.71 40.71 50.69
CA ALA A 289 -28.11 40.35 51.98
C ALA A 289 -28.83 41.19 53.06
N PRO A 290 -28.62 41.00 54.37
CA PRO A 290 -28.51 39.79 55.21
C PRO A 290 -29.59 39.87 56.36
N PRO A 291 -29.52 39.18 57.54
CA PRO A 291 -28.51 39.45 58.58
C PRO A 291 -28.01 38.25 59.44
N GLN A 292 -26.82 38.48 60.00
CA GLN A 292 -26.17 38.09 61.27
C GLN A 292 -26.69 37.00 62.23
N LYS A 293 -25.68 36.42 62.92
CA LYS A 293 -25.57 35.81 64.29
C LYS A 293 -25.28 34.31 64.25
N LEU A 294 -24.41 33.69 65.06
CA LEU A 294 -23.69 34.04 66.30
C LEU A 294 -22.47 33.08 66.42
N ARG A 295 -21.33 33.56 66.93
CA ARG A 295 -20.21 32.78 67.50
C ARG A 295 -20.63 32.19 68.89
N PRO A 296 -19.77 31.48 69.67
CA PRO A 296 -18.73 30.47 69.39
C PRO A 296 -18.81 29.26 70.39
N GLY A 297 -17.90 28.26 70.24
CA GLY A 297 -17.32 27.55 71.39
C GLY A 297 -17.45 26.01 71.40
N LEU A 298 -16.36 25.31 71.08
CA LEU A 298 -15.62 24.37 71.96
C LEU A 298 -14.37 23.89 71.22
#